data_AF-A0A355UT77-F1
#
_entry.id   AF-A0A355UT77-F1
#
_cell.length_a   1.000
_cell.length_b   1.000
_cell.length_c   1.000
_cell.angle_alpha   90.00
_cell.angle_beta   90.00
_cell.angle_gamma   90.00
#
_symmetry.space_group_name_H-M   'P 1'
#
loop_
_entity.id
_entity.type
_entity.pdbx_description
1 polymer ?
#
loop_
_entity_poly.entity_id
_entity_poly.type
_entity_poly.pdbx_seq_one_letter_code
_entity_poly.pdbx_strand_id
1 'polypeptide(L)' 'MAKEKAKKGELTVREAGKKGGEKVKAEYGPEFYSEIGHKGGQKVKELIQKAKQDISTQEKKK' A
#
# COMPACT_ATOMS: atom_id res chain seq x y z
N MET A 1 -28.91 30.91 -25.11
CA MET A 1 -27.57 30.40 -24.78
C MET A 1 -27.37 30.36 -23.25
N ALA A 2 -28.04 29.45 -22.54
CA ALA A 2 -28.03 29.43 -21.06
C ALA A 2 -27.85 28.01 -20.49
N LYS A 3 -26.89 27.24 -21.03
CA LYS A 3 -26.48 25.94 -20.49
C LYS A 3 -24.98 25.78 -20.65
N GLU A 4 -24.16 26.38 -19.78
CA GLU A 4 -22.75 25.93 -19.75
C GLU A 4 -21.93 26.20 -18.48
N LYS A 5 -22.46 26.76 -17.39
CA LYS A 5 -21.58 27.15 -16.26
C LYS A 5 -22.06 26.75 -14.88
N ALA A 6 -22.52 25.51 -14.69
CA ALA A 6 -22.95 25.05 -13.37
C ALA A 6 -22.55 23.60 -12.99
N LYS A 7 -21.51 23.01 -13.60
CA LYS A 7 -21.04 21.66 -13.21
C LYS A 7 -19.51 21.51 -13.11
N LYS A 8 -18.79 22.61 -12.86
CA LYS A 8 -17.32 22.57 -12.67
C LYS A 8 -16.90 22.57 -11.19
N GLY A 9 -17.82 22.77 -10.25
CA GLY A 9 -17.52 22.99 -8.83
C GLY A 9 -17.95 21.88 -7.86
N GLU A 10 -18.80 20.94 -8.28
CA GLU A 10 -19.37 19.93 -7.37
C GLU A 10 -18.80 18.55 -7.71
N LEU A 11 -17.53 18.35 -7.38
CA LEU A 11 -16.97 17.00 -7.32
C LEU A 11 -17.55 16.33 -6.08
N THR A 12 -18.36 15.30 -6.29
CA THR A 12 -18.86 14.49 -5.17
C THR A 12 -17.67 13.83 -4.46
N VAL A 13 -17.78 13.61 -3.14
CA VAL A 13 -16.72 12.94 -2.35
C VAL A 13 -16.31 11.59 -2.96
N ARG A 14 -17.27 10.91 -3.61
CA ARG A 14 -17.06 9.64 -4.31
C ARG A 14 -16.22 9.80 -5.57
N GLU A 15 -16.46 10.83 -6.37
CA GLU A 15 -15.68 11.12 -7.57
C GLU A 15 -14.29 11.66 -7.24
N ALA A 16 -14.17 12.49 -6.19
CA ALA A 16 -12.89 12.96 -5.68
C ALA A 16 -12.01 11.79 -5.21
N GLY A 17 -12.60 10.83 -4.49
CA GLY A 17 -11.92 9.60 -4.07
C GLY A 17 -11.47 8.74 -5.25
N LYS A 18 -12.35 8.53 -6.24
CA LYS A 18 -12.00 7.77 -7.46
C LYS A 18 -10.83 8.42 -8.21
N LYS A 19 -10.92 9.73 -8.46
CA LYS A 19 -9.89 10.49 -9.18
C LYS A 19 -8.55 10.52 -8.43
N GLY A 20 -8.58 10.62 -7.10
CA GLY A 20 -7.39 10.51 -6.26
C GLY A 20 -6.72 9.14 -6.38
N GLY A 21 -7.50 8.05 -6.30
CA GLY A 21 -6.98 6.70 -6.47
C GLY A 21 -6.42 6.45 -7.87
N GLU A 22 -7.07 6.95 -8.92
CA GLU A 22 -6.58 6.85 -10.30
C GLU A 22 -5.26 7.61 -10.51
N LYS A 23 -5.11 8.79 -9.89
CA LYS A 23 -3.85 9.55 -9.94
C LYS A 23 -2.70 8.77 -9.28
N VAL A 24 -2.91 8.23 -8.08
CA VAL A 24 -1.89 7.46 -7.37
C VAL A 24 -1.51 6.21 -8.17
N LYS A 25 -2.50 5.51 -8.74
CA LYS A 25 -2.27 4.37 -9.62
C LYS A 25 -1.46 4.73 -10.87
N ALA A 26 -1.69 5.90 -11.46
CA ALA A 26 -0.95 6.37 -12.63
C ALA A 26 0.49 6.81 -12.29
N GLU A 27 0.69 7.41 -11.12
CA GLU A 27 2.00 7.93 -10.67
C GLU A 27 2.95 6.82 -10.22
N TYR A 28 2.45 5.86 -9.46
CA TYR A 28 3.26 4.80 -8.84
C TYR A 28 3.17 3.45 -9.55
N GLY A 29 2.11 3.22 -10.33
CA GLY A 29 1.94 2.00 -11.10
C GLY A 29 1.79 0.72 -10.26
N PRO A 30 1.81 -0.45 -10.93
CA PRO A 30 1.71 -1.76 -10.27
C PRO A 30 2.96 -2.12 -9.46
N GLU A 31 4.13 -1.55 -9.80
CA GLU A 31 5.40 -1.84 -9.14
C GLU A 31 5.40 -1.40 -7.67
N PHE A 32 4.79 -0.26 -7.35
CA PHE A 32 4.68 0.23 -5.98
C PHE A 32 3.95 -0.74 -5.05
N TYR A 33 2.82 -1.29 -5.50
CA TYR A 33 2.07 -2.28 -4.72
C TYR A 33 2.84 -3.60 -4.60
N SER A 34 3.57 -3.99 -5.65
CA SER A 34 4.41 -5.18 -5.66
C SER A 34 5.58 -5.05 -4.67
N GLU A 35 6.24 -3.89 -4.63
CA GLU A 35 7.34 -3.62 -3.71
C GLU A 35 6.87 -3.61 -2.25
N ILE A 36 5.72 -2.99 -1.96
CA ILE A 36 5.12 -3.01 -0.62
C ILE A 36 4.81 -4.44 -0.17
N GLY A 37 4.19 -5.24 -1.04
CA GLY A 37 3.91 -6.64 -0.77
C GLY A 37 5.18 -7.45 -0.52
N HIS A 38 6.19 -7.28 -1.37
CA HIS A 38 7.48 -7.95 -1.24
C HIS A 38 8.20 -7.58 0.06
N LYS A 39 8.23 -6.29 0.42
CA LYS A 39 8.83 -5.79 1.67
C LYS A 39 8.11 -6.34 2.90
N GLY A 40 6.78 -6.39 2.89
CA GLY A 40 5.99 -7.00 3.95
C GLY A 40 6.31 -8.48 4.14
N GLY A 41 6.32 -9.25 3.05
CA GLY A 41 6.66 -10.68 3.08
C GLY A 41 8.08 -10.96 3.58
N GLN A 42 9.06 -10.18 3.13
CA GLN A 42 10.44 -10.27 3.62
C GLN A 42 10.53 -10.01 5.12
N LYS A 43 9.78 -9.02 5.64
CA LYS A 43 9.81 -8.71 7.08
C LYS A 43 9.26 -9.86 7.92
N VAL A 44 8.18 -10.50 7.46
CA VAL A 44 7.61 -11.68 8.13
C VAL A 44 8.62 -12.84 8.13
N LYS A 45 9.28 -13.10 6.99
CA LYS A 45 10.31 -14.12 6.88
C LYS A 45 11.48 -13.88 7.84
N GLU A 46 11.95 -12.64 7.93
CA GLU A 46 13.03 -12.23 8.86
C GLU A 46 12.63 -12.46 10.32
N LEU A 47 11.42 -12.06 10.72
CA LEU A 47 10.92 -12.27 12.08
C LEU A 47 10.84 -13.74 12.45
N ILE A 48 10.34 -14.59 11.55
CA ILE A 48 10.27 -16.03 11.77
C ILE A 48 11.67 -16.63 11.90
N GLN A 49 12.61 -16.23 11.03
CA GLN A 49 13.99 -16.71 11.09
C GLN A 49 14.66 -16.31 12.41
N LYS A 50 14.50 -15.06 12.83
CA LYS A 50 15.03 -14.56 14.10
C LYS A 50 14.45 -15.33 15.28
N ALA A 51 13.12 -15.51 15.31
CA ALA A 51 12.47 -16.31 16.36
C ALA A 51 13.02 -17.75 16.43
N LYS A 52 13.24 -18.40 15.28
CA LYS A 52 13.87 -19.74 15.23
C LYS A 52 15.30 -19.73 15.75
N GLN A 53 16.09 -18.69 15.43
CA GLN A 53 17.46 -18.55 15.93
C GLN A 53 17.52 -18.27 17.42
N ASP A 54 16.63 -17.41 17.94
CA ASP A 54 16.49 -17.15 19.37
C ASP A 54 16.12 -18.42 20.14
N ILE A 55 15.15 -19.20 19.65
CA ILE A 55 14.77 -20.49 20.24
C ILE A 55 15.95 -21.47 20.25
N SER A 56 16.64 -21.63 19.12
CA SER A 56 17.81 -22.52 19.03
C SER A 56 18.96 -22.08 19.93
N THR A 57 19.15 -20.76 20.11
CA THR A 57 20.19 -20.21 20.97
C THR A 57 19.86 -20.44 22.46
N GLN A 58 18.58 -20.34 22.83
CA GLN A 58 18.11 -20.62 24.19
C GLN A 58 18.25 -22.12 24.54
N GLU A 59 17.96 -23.02 23.60
CA GLU A 59 18.14 -24.46 23.83
C GLU A 59 19.61 -24.87 23.99
N LYS A 60 20.54 -24.21 23.28
CA LYS A 60 21.98 -24.50 23.40
C LYS A 60 22.65 -23.90 24.64
N LYS A 61 22.00 -22.93 25.30
CA LYS A 61 22.51 -22.27 26.51
C LYS A 61 22.00 -22.93 27.81
N LYS A 62 21.08 -23.88 27.71
CA LYS A 62 20.53 -24.64 28.84
C LYS A 62 21.29 -25.96 29.01
#